data_AF-A7TAT2-F1
#
_entry.id   AF-A7TAT2-F1
#
_cell.length_a   1.000
_cell.length_b   1.000
_cell.length_c   1.000
_cell.angle_alpha   90.00
_cell.angle_beta   90.00
_cell.angle_gamma   90.00
#
_symmetry.space_group_name_H-M   'P 1'
#
loop_
_entity.id
_entity.type
_entity.pdbx_description
1 polymer ?
#
loop_
_entity_poly.entity_id
_entity_poly.type
_entity_poly.pdbx_seq_one_letter_code
_entity_poly.pdbx_strand_id
1 'polypeptide(L)'
;MEDEEADCSNCERDTESPPRLENGGGYFYVNKDGFPISTKTWERMWTHVEKIHPDGMKMVYKIREKADLEEVPYASAPVFSPSCVLTVTEKLVLIQKYLQQLQYPYPPTVNCQPM
;
A
#
# COMPACT_ATOMS: atom_id res chain seq x y z
N MET A 1 -23.16 -32.39 27.97
CA MET A 1 -23.51 -31.53 26.83
C MET A 1 -22.37 -30.55 26.76
N GLU A 2 -21.45 -30.85 25.86
CA GLU A 2 -20.19 -30.14 25.67
C GLU A 2 -20.51 -28.93 24.80
N ASP A 3 -20.41 -27.73 25.37
CA ASP A 3 -20.38 -26.50 24.60
C ASP A 3 -18.90 -26.16 24.39
N GLU A 4 -18.39 -26.53 23.21
CA GLU A 4 -17.05 -26.15 22.75
C GLU A 4 -16.99 -24.63 22.56
N GLU A 5 -16.40 -23.95 23.55
CA GLU A 5 -15.98 -22.57 23.44
C GLU A 5 -14.80 -22.52 22.45
N ALA A 6 -15.04 -21.95 21.26
CA ALA A 6 -14.03 -21.82 20.22
C ALA A 6 -12.92 -20.86 20.68
N ASP A 7 -11.88 -21.44 21.26
CA ASP A 7 -10.62 -20.82 21.61
C ASP A 7 -10.00 -20.15 20.37
N CYS A 8 -10.04 -18.81 20.33
CA CYS A 8 -9.32 -18.01 19.34
C CYS A 8 -7.82 -17.92 19.68
N SER A 9 -7.19 -19.02 20.12
CA SER A 9 -5.75 -19.10 20.31
C SER A 9 -5.05 -19.44 19.00
N ASN A 10 -4.89 -18.45 18.12
CA ASN A 10 -3.72 -18.37 17.24
C ASN A 10 -3.58 -16.98 16.56
N CYS A 11 -3.48 -15.91 17.32
CA CYS A 11 -3.11 -14.59 16.79
C CYS A 11 -1.60 -14.26 16.90
N GLU A 12 -0.77 -15.22 17.34
CA GLU A 12 0.66 -14.99 17.63
C GLU A 12 1.63 -15.46 16.54
N ARG A 13 1.23 -15.45 15.25
CA ARG A 13 2.14 -15.81 14.14
C ARG A 13 2.33 -14.72 13.07
N ASP A 14 2.03 -13.47 13.40
CA ASP A 14 2.11 -12.33 12.47
C ASP A 14 3.38 -11.47 12.65
N THR A 15 4.36 -11.87 13.47
CA THR A 15 5.62 -11.13 13.70
C THR A 15 6.76 -11.55 12.77
N GLU A 16 6.63 -12.68 12.09
CA GLU A 16 7.61 -13.11 11.09
C GLU A 16 7.34 -12.40 9.77
N SER A 17 8.34 -11.66 9.29
CA SER A 17 8.31 -11.12 7.93
C SER A 17 8.13 -12.30 6.98
N PRO A 18 7.23 -12.24 6.00
CA PRO A 18 7.11 -13.32 5.04
C PRO A 18 8.48 -13.53 4.37
N PRO A 19 8.98 -14.78 4.31
CA PRO A 19 10.31 -15.10 3.79
C PRO A 19 10.44 -14.55 2.36
N ARG A 20 11.61 -14.17 1.84
CA ARG A 20 11.67 -13.83 0.40
C ARG A 20 11.48 -15.10 -0.43
N LEU A 21 10.69 -15.06 -1.51
CA LEU A 21 10.62 -16.21 -2.43
C LEU A 21 11.99 -16.39 -3.08
N GLU A 22 12.40 -17.65 -3.23
CA GLU A 22 13.67 -18.05 -3.84
C GLU A 22 13.85 -17.51 -5.28
N ASN A 23 12.75 -17.14 -5.93
CA ASN A 23 12.68 -16.56 -7.27
C ASN A 23 12.75 -15.03 -7.32
N GLY A 24 13.10 -14.35 -6.22
CA GLY A 24 13.16 -12.89 -6.15
C GLY A 24 11.79 -12.20 -6.08
N GLY A 25 10.70 -12.97 -5.98
CA GLY A 25 9.37 -12.45 -5.69
C GLY A 25 9.25 -12.04 -4.22
N GLY A 26 8.99 -10.76 -3.96
CA GLY A 26 8.66 -10.27 -2.63
C GLY A 26 7.23 -10.65 -2.23
N TYR A 27 7.03 -11.05 -0.98
CA TYR A 27 5.69 -11.09 -0.41
C TYR A 27 5.24 -9.67 -0.09
N PHE A 28 3.95 -9.39 -0.28
CA PHE A 28 3.32 -8.14 0.08
C PHE A 28 2.11 -8.39 0.98
N TYR A 29 1.85 -7.46 1.89
CA TYR A 29 0.64 -7.48 2.70
C TYR A 29 -0.54 -6.87 1.94
N VAL A 30 -1.74 -7.36 2.22
CA VAL A 30 -2.98 -6.86 1.62
C VAL A 30 -3.86 -6.31 2.73
N ASN A 31 -4.33 -5.07 2.57
CA ASN A 31 -5.34 -4.51 3.47
C ASN A 31 -6.71 -5.17 3.19
N LYS A 32 -7.27 -5.84 4.19
CA LYS A 32 -8.60 -6.48 4.14
C LYS A 32 -9.67 -5.76 4.96
N ASP A 33 -9.27 -4.76 5.74
CA ASP A 33 -10.14 -4.07 6.71
C ASP A 33 -10.86 -2.86 6.08
N GLY A 34 -10.51 -2.50 4.84
CA GLY A 34 -11.07 -1.34 4.15
C GLY A 34 -10.45 -0.03 4.61
N PHE A 35 -11.27 1.04 4.62
CA PHE A 35 -10.87 2.38 5.03
C PHE A 35 -11.86 2.92 6.08
N PRO A 36 -11.38 3.57 7.17
CA PRO A 36 -9.98 3.77 7.54
C PRO A 36 -9.24 2.46 7.87
N ILE A 37 -7.92 2.43 7.66
CA ILE A 37 -7.10 1.24 7.88
C ILE A 37 -7.07 0.89 9.36
N SER A 38 -7.21 -0.39 9.70
CA SER A 38 -7.13 -0.85 11.09
C SER A 38 -5.74 -0.64 11.69
N THR A 39 -5.66 -0.42 13.02
CA THR A 39 -4.39 -0.26 13.73
C THR A 39 -3.46 -1.47 13.50
N LYS A 40 -4.01 -2.69 13.47
CA LYS A 40 -3.22 -3.91 13.21
C LYS A 40 -2.57 -3.86 11.83
N THR A 41 -3.34 -3.55 10.79
CA THR A 41 -2.83 -3.46 9.41
C THR A 41 -1.86 -2.30 9.24
N TRP A 42 -2.11 -1.17 9.90
CA TRP A 42 -1.24 0.00 9.91
C TRP A 42 0.13 -0.27 10.53
N GLU A 43 0.19 -0.88 11.73
CA GLU A 43 1.47 -1.18 12.39
C GLU A 43 2.26 -2.27 11.65
N ARG A 44 1.58 -3.25 11.04
CA ARG A 44 2.22 -4.25 10.18
C ARG A 44 2.87 -3.61 8.95
N MET A 45 2.21 -2.63 8.34
CA MET A 45 2.76 -1.89 7.20
C MET A 45 4.06 -1.16 7.60
N TRP A 46 4.05 -0.41 8.71
CA TRP A 46 5.25 0.33 9.17
C TRP A 46 6.40 -0.59 9.58
N THR A 47 6.10 -1.67 10.31
CA THR A 47 7.11 -2.68 10.68
C THR A 47 7.77 -3.29 9.44
N HIS A 48 7.00 -3.48 8.36
CA HIS A 48 7.54 -4.01 7.12
C HIS A 48 8.44 -2.99 6.40
N VAL A 49 8.01 -1.73 6.31
CA VAL A 49 8.78 -0.64 5.71
C VAL A 49 10.11 -0.44 6.44
N GLU A 50 10.11 -0.48 7.78
CA GLU A 50 11.32 -0.38 8.60
C GLU A 50 12.36 -1.44 8.24
N LYS A 51 11.95 -2.69 8.00
CA LYS A 51 12.86 -3.79 7.69
C LYS A 51 13.46 -3.74 6.29
N ILE A 52 12.82 -3.00 5.37
CA ILE A 52 13.17 -2.97 3.95
C ILE A 52 13.89 -1.69 3.56
N HIS A 53 13.53 -0.56 4.15
CA HIS A 53 14.13 0.72 3.81
C HIS A 53 15.56 0.80 4.38
N PRO A 54 16.55 1.28 3.63
CA PRO A 54 17.94 1.37 4.11
C PRO A 54 18.09 2.22 5.38
N ASP A 55 17.30 3.30 5.50
CA ASP A 55 17.27 4.14 6.71
C ASP A 55 16.32 3.62 7.81
N GLY A 56 15.60 2.53 7.55
CA GLY A 56 14.70 1.83 8.47
C GLY A 56 13.89 2.74 9.39
N MET A 57 14.08 2.57 10.71
CA MET A 57 13.30 3.24 11.75
C MET A 57 13.41 4.77 11.70
N LYS A 58 14.56 5.31 11.26
CA LYS A 58 14.76 6.77 11.15
C LYS A 58 13.81 7.38 10.13
N MET A 59 13.58 6.69 9.01
CA MET A 59 12.64 7.14 7.99
C MET A 59 11.19 7.04 8.49
N VAL A 60 10.84 5.93 9.15
CA VAL A 60 9.50 5.74 9.74
C VAL A 60 9.18 6.84 10.76
N TYR A 61 10.10 7.11 11.70
CA TYR A 61 9.94 8.17 12.69
C TYR A 61 9.79 9.55 12.03
N LYS A 62 10.64 9.85 11.03
CA LYS A 62 10.60 11.12 10.29
C LYS A 62 9.25 11.37 9.60
N ILE A 63 8.53 10.33 9.18
CA ILE A 63 7.21 10.48 8.56
C ILE A 63 6.11 10.51 9.62
N ARG A 64 6.10 9.56 10.57
CA ARG A 64 5.03 9.44 11.59
C ARG A 64 4.96 10.63 12.53
N GLU A 65 6.10 11.22 12.90
CA GLU A 65 6.18 12.32 13.86
C GLU A 65 6.18 13.69 13.20
N LYS A 66 6.15 13.76 11.87
CA LYS A 66 6.10 15.03 11.16
C LYS A 66 4.69 15.61 11.28
N ALA A 67 4.57 16.69 12.05
CA ALA A 67 3.32 17.43 12.21
C ALA A 67 2.79 18.00 10.89
N ASP A 68 3.69 18.44 10.01
CA ASP A 68 3.37 19.10 8.74
C ASP A 68 3.71 18.22 7.54
N LEU A 69 2.97 17.12 7.37
CA LEU A 69 2.98 16.38 6.11
C LEU A 69 2.21 17.18 5.05
N GLU A 70 2.76 17.22 3.83
CA GLU A 70 2.09 17.87 2.71
C GLU A 70 0.84 17.06 2.34
N GLU A 71 -0.28 17.75 2.15
CA GLU A 71 -1.53 17.11 1.75
C GLU A 71 -1.41 16.62 0.31
N VAL A 72 -1.76 15.35 0.07
CA VAL A 72 -1.74 14.79 -1.28
C VAL A 72 -2.96 15.31 -2.04
N PRO A 73 -2.79 15.99 -3.18
CA PRO A 73 -3.91 16.54 -3.93
C PRO A 73 -4.79 15.41 -4.50
N TYR A 74 -6.10 15.62 -4.47
CA TYR A 74 -7.06 14.67 -5.03
C TYR A 74 -6.95 14.59 -6.55
N ALA A 75 -6.70 13.39 -7.08
CA ALA A 75 -6.80 13.12 -8.50
C ALA A 75 -8.28 13.01 -8.91
N SER A 76 -8.73 13.84 -9.86
CA SER A 76 -10.09 13.77 -10.38
C SER A 76 -10.18 12.72 -11.48
N ALA A 77 -11.11 11.78 -11.36
CA ALA A 77 -11.39 10.82 -12.41
C ALA A 77 -11.89 11.54 -13.69
N PRO A 78 -11.45 11.11 -14.88
CA PRO A 78 -11.92 11.70 -16.13
C PRO A 78 -13.39 11.31 -16.40
N VAL A 79 -14.21 12.29 -16.74
CA VAL A 79 -15.63 12.09 -17.07
C VAL A 79 -15.83 12.32 -18.56
N PHE A 80 -16.45 11.37 -19.25
CA PHE A 80 -16.72 11.45 -20.69
C PHE A 80 -18.21 11.53 -20.94
N SER A 81 -18.70 12.70 -21.36
CA SER A 81 -20.09 12.85 -21.80
C SER A 81 -20.30 12.32 -23.23
N PRO A 82 -21.53 11.96 -23.62
CA PRO A 82 -21.85 11.59 -25.01
C PRO A 82 -21.59 12.71 -26.03
N SER A 83 -21.65 13.97 -25.59
CA SER A 83 -21.32 15.15 -26.39
C SER A 83 -19.81 15.42 -26.53
N CYS A 84 -18.98 14.65 -25.83
CA CYS A 84 -17.53 14.83 -25.81
C CYS A 84 -16.91 14.34 -27.13
N VAL A 85 -16.24 15.26 -27.84
CA VAL A 85 -15.62 15.03 -29.17
C VAL A 85 -14.24 14.38 -29.07
N LEU A 86 -13.99 13.60 -28.01
CA LEU A 86 -12.73 12.87 -27.86
C LEU A 86 -12.81 11.50 -28.53
N THR A 87 -11.77 11.16 -29.28
CA THR A 87 -11.53 9.82 -29.81
C THR A 87 -11.29 8.82 -28.69
N VAL A 88 -11.43 7.53 -28.97
CA VAL A 88 -11.16 6.46 -28.00
C VAL A 88 -9.72 6.55 -27.47
N THR A 89 -8.74 6.83 -28.34
CA THR A 89 -7.33 6.95 -27.97
C THR A 89 -7.10 8.09 -26.98
N GLU A 90 -7.73 9.25 -27.19
CA GLU A 90 -7.60 10.40 -26.29
C GLU A 90 -8.20 10.11 -24.90
N LYS A 91 -9.32 9.38 -24.86
CA LYS A 91 -9.91 8.92 -23.60
C LYS A 91 -8.97 7.98 -22.84
N LEU A 92 -8.34 7.04 -23.54
CA LEU A 92 -7.35 6.12 -22.93
C LEU A 92 -6.14 6.88 -22.38
N VAL A 93 -5.66 7.91 -23.08
CA VAL A 93 -4.57 8.77 -22.58
C VAL A 93 -4.97 9.49 -21.29
N LEU A 94 -6.19 10.02 -21.21
CA LEU A 94 -6.69 10.69 -20.00
C LEU A 94 -6.85 9.71 -18.83
N ILE A 95 -7.34 8.50 -19.09
CA ILE A 95 -7.42 7.43 -18.08
C ILE A 95 -6.02 7.06 -17.59
N GLN A 96 -5.06 6.86 -18.50
CA GLN A 96 -3.69 6.52 -18.14
C GLN A 96 -3.03 7.61 -17.29
N LYS A 97 -3.24 8.89 -17.64
CA LYS A 97 -2.74 10.02 -16.84
C LYS A 97 -3.36 10.04 -15.45
N TYR A 98 -4.66 9.78 -15.33
CA TYR A 98 -5.32 9.65 -14.03
C TYR A 98 -4.71 8.51 -13.19
N LEU A 99 -4.51 7.33 -13.78
CA LEU A 99 -3.89 6.20 -13.09
C LEU A 99 -2.44 6.50 -12.65
N GLN A 100 -1.68 7.24 -13.46
CA GLN A 100 -0.33 7.67 -13.09
C GLN A 100 -0.32 8.65 -11.91
N GLN A 101 -1.31 9.53 -11.81
CA GLN A 101 -1.46 10.45 -10.67
C GLN A 101 -1.73 9.72 -9.35
N LEU A 102 -2.40 8.57 -9.39
CA LEU A 102 -2.64 7.75 -8.19
C LEU A 102 -1.37 7.12 -7.62
N GLN A 103 -0.27 7.13 -8.39
CA GLN A 103 1.03 6.53 -8.09
C GLN A 103 0.93 5.00 -7.93
N TYR A 104 1.98 4.30 -8.36
CA TYR A 104 2.06 2.86 -8.12
C TYR A 104 2.44 2.62 -6.66
N PRO A 105 1.67 1.82 -5.89
CA PRO A 105 2.07 1.45 -4.54
C PRO A 105 3.39 0.69 -4.62
N TYR A 106 4.47 1.31 -4.16
CA TYR A 106 5.80 0.73 -4.33
C TYR A 106 5.92 -0.57 -3.51
N PRO A 107 6.14 -1.73 -4.15
CA PRO A 107 6.32 -2.97 -3.44
C PRO A 107 7.72 -2.99 -2.81
N PRO A 108 7.84 -3.53 -1.60
CA PRO A 108 9.04 -3.45 -0.76
C PRO A 108 10.29 -4.20 -1.26
N THR A 109 10.41 -4.56 -2.55
CA THR A 109 11.50 -5.44 -3.02
C THR A 109 12.22 -5.02 -4.30
N VAL A 110 12.04 -3.81 -4.82
CA VAL A 110 12.79 -3.36 -6.02
C VAL A 110 13.67 -2.15 -5.76
N ASN A 111 14.66 -2.34 -4.87
CA ASN A 111 15.91 -1.56 -4.76
C ASN A 111 15.94 -0.30 -5.66
N CYS A 112 15.43 0.82 -5.15
CA CYS A 112 15.63 2.11 -5.81
C CYS A 112 17.09 2.53 -5.64
N GLN A 113 17.97 2.00 -6.49
CA GLN A 113 19.13 2.77 -6.94
C GLN A 113 18.80 3.33 -8.32
N PRO A 114 18.90 4.65 -8.55
CA PRO A 114 18.90 5.17 -9.90
C PRO A 114 20.17 4.65 -10.61
N MET A 115 20.00 4.02 -11.78
CA MET A 115 21.04 3.98 -12.79
C MET A 115 21.03 5.28 -13.57
#